data_AF-A0A7W0TVE3-F1
#
_entry.id   AF-A0A7W0TVE3-F1
#
_cell.length_a   1.000
_cell.length_b   1.000
_cell.length_c   1.000
_cell.angle_alpha   90.00
_cell.angle_beta   90.00
_cell.angle_gamma   90.00
#
_symmetry.space_group_name_H-M   'P 1'
#
loop_
_entity.id
_entity.type
_entity.pdbx_description
1 polymer ?
#
loop_
_entity_poly.entity_id
_entity_poly.type
_entity_poly.pdbx_seq_one_letter_code
_entity_poly.pdbx_strand_id
1 'polypeptide(L)'
;MRFTVSAPASSANLGPGFDALGLALDLWNEIEIDTDGPAGECRLTGTEAALLEGCENLSLTAMRELAATHHRELPPFAMTVRTDVPVARGLGSSAAALVAGLVAADALLGLGLSRDALYAVALRMEGHGDNVGAAMYGGAVVAVPGAPAPVRLLSHADLGLVAVVFIPEATGATRAARAALPATVPHADAAFNVAAVAGLVLGLHTGDRALIAAGMRDRLHEPYRARLFPHLEPMCVAAREAGALGAA
;
A
#
# COMPACT_ATOMS: atom_id res chain seq x y z
N MET A 1 -21.89 -14.49 -14.57
CA MET A 1 -20.47 -14.70 -14.17
C MET A 1 -20.30 -14.15 -12.77
N ARG A 2 -19.68 -14.91 -11.87
CA ARG A 2 -19.40 -14.48 -10.50
C ARG A 2 -17.97 -14.79 -10.11
N PHE A 3 -17.27 -13.82 -9.55
CA PHE A 3 -15.88 -13.97 -9.12
C PHE A 3 -15.52 -12.97 -8.02
N THR A 4 -14.46 -13.29 -7.27
CA THR A 4 -13.94 -12.45 -6.19
C THR A 4 -12.49 -12.10 -6.47
N VAL A 5 -12.14 -10.84 -6.23
CA VAL A 5 -10.77 -10.33 -6.26
C VAL A 5 -10.39 -9.91 -4.86
N SER A 6 -9.23 -10.34 -4.38
CA SER A 6 -8.66 -9.93 -3.10
C SER A 6 -7.39 -9.12 -3.30
N ALA A 7 -7.24 -8.02 -2.57
CA ALA A 7 -6.01 -7.23 -2.55
C ALA A 7 -5.55 -7.01 -1.11
N PRO A 8 -4.25 -7.19 -0.82
CA PRO A 8 -3.74 -7.06 0.53
C PRO A 8 -3.55 -5.58 0.91
N ALA A 9 -3.61 -5.32 2.22
CA ALA A 9 -3.08 -4.14 2.85
C ALA A 9 -1.58 -3.98 2.53
N SER A 10 -1.08 -2.77 2.73
CA SER A 10 0.35 -2.51 2.61
C SER A 10 0.85 -1.54 3.67
N SER A 11 2.09 -1.76 4.11
CA SER A 11 2.88 -0.75 4.84
C SER A 11 3.86 -0.11 3.88
N ALA A 12 3.96 1.21 3.89
CA ALA A 12 4.85 1.98 3.03
C ALA A 12 6.03 2.57 3.82
N ASN A 13 7.01 3.06 3.08
CA ASN A 13 8.25 3.68 3.53
C ASN A 13 9.23 2.73 4.22
N LEU A 14 8.74 1.86 5.14
CA LEU A 14 9.56 0.90 5.88
C LEU A 14 10.82 1.56 6.48
N GLY A 15 10.66 2.67 7.19
CA GLY A 15 11.79 3.50 7.60
C GLY A 15 12.20 4.49 6.51
N PRO A 16 13.45 4.45 6.02
CA PRO A 16 14.01 5.46 5.11
C PRO A 16 13.44 5.42 3.69
N GLY A 17 12.67 4.40 3.31
CA GLY A 17 12.21 4.17 1.94
C GLY A 17 11.05 5.06 1.50
N PHE A 18 11.05 6.34 1.89
CA PHE A 18 9.96 7.28 1.65
C PHE A 18 9.48 7.30 0.19
N ASP A 19 8.18 7.06 -0.04
CA ASP A 19 7.52 6.92 -1.36
C ASP A 19 8.10 5.85 -2.30
N ALA A 20 9.00 4.99 -1.82
CA ALA A 20 9.71 4.00 -2.64
C ALA A 20 9.49 2.56 -2.16
N LEU A 21 9.56 2.31 -0.85
CA LEU A 21 9.42 0.95 -0.31
C LEU A 21 7.99 0.65 0.10
N GLY A 22 7.49 -0.52 -0.29
CA GLY A 22 6.21 -1.05 0.14
C GLY A 22 6.32 -2.50 0.60
N LEU A 23 5.48 -2.91 1.54
CA LEU A 23 5.36 -4.28 2.04
C LEU A 23 3.89 -4.68 2.09
N ALA A 24 3.52 -5.74 1.38
CA ALA A 24 2.19 -6.32 1.49
C ALA A 24 2.02 -7.00 2.86
N LEU A 25 0.84 -6.86 3.45
CA LEU A 25 0.48 -7.42 4.76
C LEU A 25 -0.68 -8.41 4.59
N ASP A 26 -0.73 -9.42 5.46
CA ASP A 26 -1.78 -10.46 5.45
C ASP A 26 -3.09 -9.94 6.09
N LEU A 27 -3.66 -8.92 5.47
CA LEU A 27 -4.94 -8.30 5.79
C LEU A 27 -5.55 -7.82 4.48
N TRP A 28 -6.82 -8.12 4.20
CA TRP A 28 -7.31 -8.10 2.82
C TRP A 28 -8.59 -7.29 2.66
N ASN A 29 -8.71 -6.62 1.53
CA ASN A 29 -9.99 -6.19 0.98
C ASN A 29 -10.41 -7.16 -0.11
N GLU A 30 -11.72 -7.37 -0.25
CA GLU A 30 -12.30 -8.25 -1.28
C GLU A 30 -13.38 -7.52 -2.06
N ILE A 31 -13.44 -7.79 -3.37
CA ILE A 31 -14.51 -7.33 -4.25
C ILE A 31 -15.10 -8.55 -4.92
N GLU A 32 -16.37 -8.78 -4.65
CA GLU A 32 -17.17 -9.76 -5.37
C GLU A 32 -17.96 -9.05 -6.48
N ILE A 33 -17.88 -9.60 -7.68
CA ILE A 33 -18.61 -9.17 -8.87
C ILE A 33 -19.58 -10.26 -9.28
N ASP A 34 -20.83 -9.90 -9.54
CA ASP A 34 -21.88 -10.78 -10.04
C ASP A 34 -22.59 -10.14 -11.25
N THR A 35 -22.35 -10.65 -12.46
CA THR A 35 -23.00 -10.14 -13.68
C THR A 35 -24.43 -10.63 -13.86
N ASP A 36 -24.86 -11.62 -13.07
CA ASP A 36 -26.24 -12.15 -13.09
C ASP A 36 -27.10 -11.49 -12.00
N GLY A 37 -26.49 -10.67 -11.14
CA GLY A 37 -27.13 -9.87 -10.11
C GLY A 37 -27.77 -8.57 -10.63
N PRO A 38 -28.46 -7.82 -9.76
CA PRO A 38 -29.11 -6.57 -10.13
C PRO A 38 -28.07 -5.50 -10.48
N ALA A 39 -28.06 -5.11 -11.75
CA ALA A 39 -27.13 -4.14 -12.31
C ALA A 39 -27.10 -2.83 -11.51
N GLY A 40 -25.90 -2.38 -11.17
CA GLY A 40 -25.67 -1.13 -10.44
C GLY A 40 -25.83 -1.24 -8.92
N GLU A 41 -26.20 -2.41 -8.37
CA GLU A 41 -26.14 -2.63 -6.93
C GLU A 41 -24.67 -2.65 -6.47
N CYS A 42 -24.37 -1.83 -5.46
CA CYS A 42 -23.07 -1.81 -4.80
C CYS A 42 -23.28 -1.87 -3.29
N ARG A 43 -22.82 -2.95 -2.65
CA ARG A 43 -22.88 -3.13 -1.19
C ARG A 43 -21.50 -3.01 -0.57
N LEU A 44 -21.41 -2.34 0.58
CA LEU A 44 -20.21 -2.28 1.41
C LEU A 44 -20.41 -3.16 2.64
N THR A 45 -19.40 -3.95 2.97
CA THR A 45 -19.36 -4.86 4.13
C THR A 45 -17.96 -4.86 4.73
N GLY A 46 -17.77 -5.53 5.86
CA GLY A 46 -16.47 -5.56 6.56
C GLY A 46 -16.37 -4.53 7.68
N THR A 47 -15.27 -4.56 8.41
CA THR A 47 -15.09 -3.76 9.64
C THR A 47 -15.04 -2.25 9.38
N GLU A 48 -14.62 -1.85 8.18
CA GLU A 48 -14.45 -0.43 7.81
C GLU A 48 -15.61 0.11 6.97
N ALA A 49 -16.64 -0.69 6.67
CA ALA A 49 -17.71 -0.33 5.73
C ALA A 49 -18.43 0.97 6.11
N ALA A 50 -18.77 1.12 7.39
CA ALA A 50 -19.48 2.30 7.91
C ALA A 50 -18.69 3.61 7.69
N LEU A 51 -17.36 3.55 7.65
CA LEU A 51 -16.51 4.73 7.40
C LEU A 51 -16.51 5.17 5.93
N LEU A 52 -16.91 4.27 5.02
CA LEU A 52 -16.94 4.52 3.58
C LEU A 52 -18.36 4.81 3.07
N GLU A 53 -19.37 4.78 3.93
CA GLU A 53 -20.73 5.17 3.55
C GLU A 53 -20.76 6.63 3.07
N GLY A 54 -21.35 6.85 1.89
CA GLY A 54 -21.42 8.17 1.24
C GLY A 54 -20.08 8.67 0.67
N CYS A 55 -18.98 7.94 0.85
CA CYS A 55 -17.70 8.24 0.20
C CYS A 55 -17.68 7.69 -1.23
N GLU A 56 -16.75 8.20 -2.04
CA GLU A 56 -16.49 7.64 -3.36
C GLU A 56 -15.90 6.22 -3.23
N ASN A 57 -16.47 5.26 -3.96
CA ASN A 57 -15.96 3.90 -4.01
C ASN A 57 -14.76 3.83 -4.97
N LEU A 58 -13.55 3.87 -4.41
CA LEU A 58 -12.30 3.86 -5.17
C LEU A 58 -12.16 2.64 -6.08
N SER A 59 -12.67 1.48 -5.69
CA SER A 59 -12.64 0.29 -6.55
C SER A 59 -13.47 0.49 -7.80
N LEU A 60 -14.69 1.02 -7.66
CA LEU A 60 -15.55 1.33 -8.80
C LEU A 60 -14.96 2.45 -9.67
N THR A 61 -14.33 3.45 -9.05
CA THR A 61 -13.61 4.52 -9.76
C THR A 61 -12.46 3.94 -10.59
N ALA A 62 -11.67 3.02 -10.03
CA ALA A 62 -10.60 2.35 -10.75
C ALA A 62 -11.12 1.47 -11.90
N MET A 63 -12.23 0.78 -11.70
CA MET A 63 -12.87 0.01 -12.76
C MET A 63 -13.28 0.90 -13.95
N ARG A 64 -13.87 2.07 -13.65
CA ARG A 64 -14.29 3.06 -14.66
C ARG A 64 -13.10 3.68 -15.38
N GLU A 65 -12.05 4.03 -14.66
CA GLU A 65 -10.80 4.58 -15.23
C GLU A 65 -10.16 3.59 -16.22
N LEU A 66 -10.11 2.30 -15.86
CA LEU A 66 -9.58 1.27 -16.77
C LEU A 66 -10.45 1.12 -18.02
N ALA A 67 -11.78 1.05 -17.85
CA ALA A 67 -12.71 0.97 -18.98
C ALA A 67 -12.55 2.17 -19.93
N ALA A 68 -12.48 3.38 -19.37
CA ALA A 68 -12.28 4.62 -20.12
C ALA A 68 -10.96 4.64 -20.88
N THR A 69 -9.85 4.24 -20.23
CA THR A 69 -8.51 4.17 -20.85
C THR A 69 -8.48 3.23 -22.07
N HIS A 70 -9.32 2.20 -22.07
CA HIS A 70 -9.43 1.22 -23.16
C HIS A 70 -10.60 1.48 -24.11
N HIS A 71 -11.32 2.60 -23.97
CA HIS A 71 -12.51 2.93 -24.76
C HIS A 71 -13.58 1.82 -24.73
N ARG A 72 -13.79 1.23 -23.55
CA ARG A 72 -14.81 0.21 -23.29
C ARG A 72 -15.81 0.71 -22.27
N GLU A 73 -16.97 0.07 -22.24
CA GLU A 73 -17.95 0.23 -21.17
C GLU A 73 -17.92 -1.01 -20.28
N LEU A 74 -18.05 -0.80 -18.98
CA LEU A 74 -18.25 -1.91 -18.06
C LEU A 74 -19.62 -2.55 -18.33
N PRO A 75 -19.73 -3.88 -18.42
CA PRO A 75 -21.02 -4.53 -18.53
C PRO A 75 -21.85 -4.30 -17.25
N PRO A 76 -23.17 -4.57 -17.27
CA PRO A 76 -23.97 -4.55 -16.05
C PRO A 76 -23.49 -5.59 -15.03
N PHE A 77 -23.33 -5.20 -13.77
CA PHE A 77 -22.99 -6.10 -12.66
C PHE A 77 -23.55 -5.57 -11.33
N ALA A 78 -23.68 -6.48 -10.37
CA ALA A 78 -23.77 -6.18 -8.94
C ALA A 78 -22.38 -6.35 -8.30
N MET A 79 -22.06 -5.52 -7.30
CA MET A 79 -20.78 -5.52 -6.60
C MET A 79 -20.98 -5.58 -5.09
N THR A 80 -20.19 -6.40 -4.41
CA THR A 80 -20.04 -6.35 -2.95
C THR A 80 -18.58 -6.14 -2.60
N VAL A 81 -18.27 -5.06 -1.88
CA VAL A 81 -16.92 -4.77 -1.39
C VAL A 81 -16.86 -5.10 0.09
N ARG A 82 -15.99 -6.04 0.47
CA ARG A 82 -15.61 -6.29 1.86
C ARG A 82 -14.34 -5.52 2.16
N THR A 83 -14.43 -4.52 3.03
CA THR A 83 -13.31 -3.65 3.41
C THR A 83 -12.92 -3.90 4.85
N ASP A 84 -11.84 -4.67 5.05
CA ASP A 84 -11.29 -4.97 6.37
C ASP A 84 -9.93 -4.29 6.60
N VAL A 85 -9.33 -3.70 5.56
CA VAL A 85 -8.09 -2.90 5.69
C VAL A 85 -8.40 -1.52 6.27
N PRO A 86 -7.85 -1.16 7.45
CA PRO A 86 -8.16 0.09 8.14
C PRO A 86 -8.01 1.35 7.28
N VAL A 87 -9.08 2.14 7.23
CA VAL A 87 -9.14 3.34 6.39
C VAL A 87 -8.37 4.48 7.05
N ALA A 88 -7.57 5.20 6.26
CA ALA A 88 -6.79 6.37 6.71
C ALA A 88 -5.86 6.10 7.92
N ARG A 89 -5.28 4.88 7.96
CA ARG A 89 -4.41 4.38 9.04
C ARG A 89 -3.00 3.97 8.61
N GLY A 90 -2.59 4.35 7.40
CA GLY A 90 -1.25 4.02 6.88
C GLY A 90 -1.10 2.56 6.42
N LEU A 91 -2.22 1.85 6.20
CA LEU A 91 -2.23 0.44 5.77
C LEU A 91 -2.64 0.22 4.31
N GLY A 92 -2.52 1.25 3.48
CA GLY A 92 -2.74 1.10 2.03
C GLY A 92 -4.18 0.74 1.63
N SER A 93 -5.20 1.08 2.44
CA SER A 93 -6.61 0.78 2.11
C SER A 93 -7.04 1.34 0.74
N SER A 94 -6.60 2.56 0.38
CA SER A 94 -6.78 3.15 -0.95
C SER A 94 -6.16 2.29 -2.05
N ALA A 95 -4.87 1.99 -1.93
CA ALA A 95 -4.15 1.18 -2.89
C ALA A 95 -4.76 -0.21 -3.07
N ALA A 96 -5.18 -0.87 -1.99
CA ALA A 96 -5.86 -2.17 -2.04
C ALA A 96 -7.19 -2.07 -2.82
N ALA A 97 -8.00 -1.03 -2.57
CA ALA A 97 -9.25 -0.79 -3.30
C ALA A 97 -9.00 -0.53 -4.80
N LEU A 98 -8.03 0.33 -5.15
CA LEU A 98 -7.66 0.61 -6.54
C LEU A 98 -7.20 -0.65 -7.26
N VAL A 99 -6.26 -1.41 -6.67
CA VAL A 99 -5.72 -2.64 -7.26
C VAL A 99 -6.82 -3.68 -7.48
N ALA A 100 -7.67 -3.91 -6.47
CA ALA A 100 -8.78 -4.86 -6.60
C ALA A 100 -9.78 -4.42 -7.70
N GLY A 101 -10.09 -3.13 -7.79
CA GLY A 101 -10.96 -2.59 -8.84
C GLY A 101 -10.37 -2.75 -10.24
N LEU A 102 -9.08 -2.46 -10.43
CA LEU A 102 -8.41 -2.63 -11.72
C LEU A 102 -8.40 -4.09 -12.18
N VAL A 103 -8.07 -5.02 -11.28
CA VAL A 103 -8.08 -6.46 -11.57
C VAL A 103 -9.50 -6.94 -11.88
N ALA A 104 -10.51 -6.46 -11.15
CA ALA A 104 -11.90 -6.80 -11.42
C ALA A 104 -12.38 -6.28 -12.78
N ALA A 105 -12.01 -5.06 -13.17
CA ALA A 105 -12.35 -4.51 -14.48
C ALA A 105 -11.63 -5.22 -15.63
N ASP A 106 -10.35 -5.57 -15.47
CA ASP A 106 -9.61 -6.35 -16.47
C ASP A 106 -10.33 -7.67 -16.77
N ALA A 107 -10.76 -8.39 -15.73
CA ALA A 107 -11.51 -9.62 -15.83
C ALA A 107 -12.89 -9.43 -16.50
N LEU A 108 -13.64 -8.40 -16.10
CA LEU A 108 -14.96 -8.10 -16.68
C LEU A 108 -14.90 -7.70 -18.16
N LEU A 109 -13.88 -6.95 -18.55
CA LEU A 109 -13.71 -6.44 -19.90
C LEU A 109 -12.99 -7.42 -20.82
N GLY A 110 -12.39 -8.48 -20.26
CA GLY A 110 -11.63 -9.50 -20.98
C GLY A 110 -10.39 -8.92 -21.67
N LEU A 111 -9.70 -7.97 -21.03
CA LEU A 111 -8.56 -7.27 -21.65
C LEU A 111 -7.27 -8.10 -21.58
N GLY A 112 -7.10 -8.93 -20.55
CA GLY A 112 -5.92 -9.80 -20.40
C GLY A 112 -4.63 -9.02 -20.18
N LEU A 113 -4.71 -7.91 -19.43
CA LEU A 113 -3.58 -7.04 -19.18
C LEU A 113 -2.52 -7.72 -18.31
N SER A 114 -1.26 -7.37 -18.54
CA SER A 114 -0.19 -7.76 -17.64
C SER A 114 -0.33 -7.02 -16.30
N ARG A 115 0.26 -7.61 -15.25
CA ARG A 115 0.37 -6.98 -13.94
C ARG A 115 1.02 -5.60 -14.01
N ASP A 116 2.04 -5.44 -14.84
CA ASP A 116 2.73 -4.19 -15.11
C ASP A 116 1.81 -3.12 -15.71
N ALA A 117 0.94 -3.50 -16.64
CA ALA A 117 -0.03 -2.59 -17.25
C ALA A 117 -1.07 -2.10 -16.22
N LEU A 118 -1.58 -3.01 -15.37
CA LEU A 118 -2.49 -2.63 -14.28
C LEU A 118 -1.79 -1.75 -13.24
N TYR A 119 -0.54 -2.05 -12.90
CA TYR A 119 0.26 -1.21 -12.00
C TYR A 119 0.46 0.20 -12.55
N ALA A 120 0.71 0.35 -13.85
CA ALA A 120 0.88 1.67 -14.46
C ALA A 120 -0.39 2.54 -14.32
N VAL A 121 -1.58 1.95 -14.40
CA VAL A 121 -2.85 2.65 -14.13
C VAL A 121 -2.97 2.99 -12.65
N ALA A 122 -2.71 2.03 -11.76
CA ALA A 122 -2.77 2.24 -10.31
C ALA A 122 -1.82 3.35 -9.84
N LEU A 123 -0.58 3.36 -10.34
CA LEU A 123 0.44 4.37 -10.05
C LEU A 123 -0.02 5.78 -10.47
N ARG A 124 -0.67 5.91 -11.63
CA ARG A 124 -1.21 7.19 -12.09
C ARG A 124 -2.34 7.70 -11.19
N MET A 125 -3.18 6.78 -10.70
CA MET A 125 -4.31 7.13 -9.82
C MET A 125 -3.86 7.49 -8.40
N GLU A 126 -2.93 6.74 -7.82
CA GLU A 126 -2.45 6.94 -6.44
C GLU A 126 -1.38 8.05 -6.35
N GLY A 127 -0.51 8.17 -7.37
CA GLY A 127 0.58 9.14 -7.45
C GLY A 127 1.92 8.68 -6.89
N HIS A 128 1.95 7.57 -6.14
CA HIS A 128 3.18 6.92 -5.63
C HIS A 128 3.07 5.40 -5.75
N GLY A 129 4.21 4.73 -5.92
CA GLY A 129 4.26 3.32 -6.32
C GLY A 129 4.41 2.31 -5.19
N ASP A 130 4.69 2.77 -3.98
CA ASP A 130 4.97 1.94 -2.81
C ASP A 130 3.80 1.02 -2.43
N ASN A 131 2.64 1.59 -2.10
CA ASN A 131 1.46 0.86 -1.66
C ASN A 131 0.82 0.07 -2.80
N VAL A 132 0.60 0.71 -3.95
CA VAL A 132 0.02 0.02 -5.13
C VAL A 132 0.94 -1.07 -5.66
N GLY A 133 2.26 -0.89 -5.56
CA GLY A 133 3.24 -1.91 -5.90
C GLY A 133 3.16 -3.10 -4.95
N ALA A 134 3.10 -2.85 -3.65
CA ALA A 134 2.94 -3.90 -2.65
C ALA A 134 1.62 -4.66 -2.84
N ALA A 135 0.50 -3.95 -3.00
CA ALA A 135 -0.81 -4.56 -3.20
C ALA A 135 -0.90 -5.38 -4.50
N MET A 136 -0.26 -4.92 -5.59
CA MET A 136 -0.31 -5.59 -6.89
C MET A 136 0.65 -6.78 -6.99
N TYR A 137 1.86 -6.68 -6.42
CA TYR A 137 2.92 -7.68 -6.61
C TYR A 137 3.12 -8.61 -5.41
N GLY A 138 2.67 -8.21 -4.22
CA GLY A 138 2.89 -8.94 -2.98
C GLY A 138 4.35 -8.89 -2.50
N GLY A 139 4.54 -9.17 -1.21
CA GLY A 139 5.84 -9.11 -0.54
C GLY A 139 6.39 -7.69 -0.40
N ALA A 140 7.70 -7.58 -0.18
CA ALA A 140 8.38 -6.28 -0.17
C ALA A 140 8.80 -5.86 -1.57
N VAL A 141 8.58 -4.59 -1.91
CA VAL A 141 8.84 -4.02 -3.23
C VAL A 141 9.57 -2.68 -3.15
N VAL A 142 10.27 -2.31 -4.23
CA VAL A 142 10.79 -0.97 -4.48
C VAL A 142 10.13 -0.39 -5.72
N ALA A 143 9.37 0.68 -5.56
CA ALA A 143 8.95 1.53 -6.65
C ALA A 143 10.07 2.52 -6.99
N VAL A 144 10.61 2.41 -8.20
CA VAL A 144 11.66 3.31 -8.69
C VAL A 144 11.03 4.28 -9.69
N PRO A 145 11.10 5.61 -9.45
CA PRO A 145 10.61 6.59 -10.41
C PRO A 145 11.21 6.38 -11.81
N GLY A 146 10.34 6.30 -12.83
CA GLY A 146 10.75 6.06 -14.22
C GLY A 146 10.94 4.58 -14.59
N ALA A 147 10.92 3.65 -13.63
CA ALA A 147 10.85 2.22 -13.94
C ALA A 147 9.41 1.80 -14.31
N PRO A 148 9.23 0.81 -15.21
CA PRO A 148 7.91 0.40 -15.68
C PRO A 148 7.10 -0.37 -14.61
N ALA A 149 7.79 -1.00 -13.66
CA ALA A 149 7.20 -1.84 -12.63
C ALA A 149 8.05 -1.74 -11.34
N PRO A 150 7.47 -2.03 -10.17
CA PRO A 150 8.22 -2.12 -8.94
C PRO A 150 9.08 -3.40 -8.91
N VAL A 151 10.21 -3.33 -8.24
CA VAL A 151 11.13 -4.48 -8.08
C VAL A 151 10.79 -5.22 -6.79
N ARG A 152 10.44 -6.51 -6.88
CA ARG A 152 10.24 -7.36 -5.69
C ARG A 152 11.58 -7.65 -5.03
N LEU A 153 11.71 -7.30 -3.75
CA LEU A 153 12.93 -7.49 -2.96
C LEU A 153 13.08 -8.92 -2.44
N LEU A 154 11.95 -9.52 -2.06
CA LEU A 154 11.90 -10.87 -1.51
C LEU A 154 11.70 -11.87 -2.65
N SER A 155 12.79 -12.51 -3.06
CA SER A 155 12.78 -13.68 -3.96
C SER A 155 13.04 -14.99 -3.22
N HIS A 156 13.44 -14.93 -1.95
CA HIS A 156 13.80 -16.08 -1.12
C HIS A 156 12.61 -16.64 -0.33
N ALA A 157 12.67 -17.94 0.00
CA ALA A 157 11.75 -18.59 0.94
C ALA A 157 11.84 -17.90 2.32
N ASP A 158 10.67 -17.66 2.92
CA ASP A 158 10.40 -17.15 4.26
C ASP A 158 11.62 -16.69 5.09
N LEU A 159 11.81 -15.37 5.23
CA LEU A 159 12.84 -14.78 6.10
C LEU A 159 12.56 -14.97 7.61
N GLY A 160 11.43 -15.58 7.96
CA GLY A 160 10.94 -15.71 9.33
C GLY A 160 10.72 -14.34 9.98
N LEU A 161 10.25 -13.37 9.19
CA LEU A 161 9.94 -12.01 9.62
C LEU A 161 8.43 -11.87 9.79
N VAL A 162 8.04 -11.24 10.90
CA VAL A 162 6.63 -10.95 11.21
C VAL A 162 6.48 -9.45 11.34
N ALA A 163 5.52 -8.89 10.62
CA ALA A 163 5.10 -7.50 10.79
C ALA A 163 4.08 -7.43 11.94
N VAL A 164 4.36 -6.60 12.95
CA VAL A 164 3.43 -6.30 14.03
C VAL A 164 2.97 -4.86 13.84
N VAL A 165 1.66 -4.66 13.67
CA VAL A 165 1.08 -3.35 13.40
C VAL A 165 0.25 -2.89 14.59
N PHE A 166 0.56 -1.70 15.08
CA PHE A 166 -0.27 -1.00 16.06
C PHE A 166 -1.18 -0.02 15.33
N ILE A 167 -2.46 -0.36 15.24
CA ILE A 167 -3.47 0.48 14.58
C ILE A 167 -4.07 1.37 15.68
N PRO A 168 -3.88 2.71 15.66
CA PRO A 168 -4.53 3.61 16.63
C PRO A 168 -6.06 3.57 16.45
N GLU A 169 -6.87 4.36 17.16
CA GLU A 169 -8.31 4.56 16.84
C GLU A 169 -8.55 5.82 15.98
N ALA A 170 -7.65 6.79 16.03
CA ALA A 170 -7.77 8.09 15.36
C ALA A 170 -7.47 8.02 13.85
N THR A 171 -8.37 8.56 13.02
CA THR A 171 -8.23 8.63 11.56
C THR A 171 -7.67 9.98 11.11
N GLY A 172 -7.23 10.10 9.85
CA GLY A 172 -7.06 11.41 9.20
C GLY A 172 -5.65 12.03 9.24
N ALA A 173 -4.63 11.28 9.64
CA ALA A 173 -3.29 11.84 9.75
C ALA A 173 -2.54 11.98 8.40
N THR A 174 -3.01 11.39 7.30
CA THR A 174 -2.23 11.28 6.04
C THR A 174 -1.88 12.63 5.42
N ARG A 175 -2.86 13.56 5.31
CA ARG A 175 -2.63 14.89 4.73
C ARG A 175 -1.79 15.76 5.66
N ALA A 176 -2.07 15.73 6.97
CA ALA A 176 -1.30 16.47 7.97
C ALA A 176 0.16 15.98 8.05
N ALA A 177 0.37 14.66 7.99
CA ALA A 177 1.68 14.03 7.99
C ALA A 177 2.52 14.35 6.75
N ARG A 178 1.88 14.58 5.59
CA ARG A 178 2.57 15.06 4.38
C ARG A 178 2.88 16.56 4.49
N ALA A 179 1.94 17.36 5.00
CA ALA A 179 2.11 18.79 5.19
C ALA A 179 3.18 19.17 6.24
N ALA A 180 3.49 18.26 7.16
CA ALA A 180 4.54 18.46 8.16
C ALA A 180 5.97 18.36 7.60
N LEU A 181 6.14 17.87 6.37
CA LEU A 181 7.46 17.66 5.78
C LEU A 181 8.07 18.97 5.27
N PRO A 182 9.35 19.25 5.54
CA PRO A 182 10.00 20.44 5.03
C PRO A 182 10.22 20.33 3.51
N ALA A 183 10.25 21.48 2.83
CA ALA A 183 10.54 21.53 1.40
C ALA A 183 12.02 21.20 1.06
N THR A 184 12.91 21.32 2.05
CA THR A 184 14.35 21.05 1.88
C THR A 184 14.88 20.32 3.12
N VAL A 185 15.91 19.50 2.92
CA VAL A 185 16.59 18.76 4.00
C VAL A 185 18.10 18.99 3.90
N PRO A 186 18.85 18.87 5.02
CA PRO A 186 20.31 18.89 4.98
C PRO A 186 20.86 17.76 4.10
N HIS A 187 21.94 18.03 3.35
CA HIS A 187 22.61 17.00 2.56
C HIS A 187 23.10 15.81 3.41
N ALA A 188 23.47 16.05 4.67
CA ALA A 188 23.87 15.00 5.60
C ALA A 188 22.72 14.01 5.88
N ASP A 189 21.48 14.50 5.99
CA ASP A 189 20.31 13.66 6.23
C ASP A 189 19.89 12.94 4.95
N ALA A 190 19.98 13.59 3.79
CA ALA A 190 19.79 12.93 2.50
C ALA A 190 20.80 11.79 2.29
N ALA A 191 22.09 12.04 2.53
CA ALA A 191 23.14 11.02 2.41
C ALA A 191 22.94 9.87 3.40
N PHE A 192 22.57 10.16 4.64
CA PHE A 192 22.22 9.15 5.64
C PHE A 192 21.07 8.27 5.15
N ASN A 193 20.00 8.89 4.63
CA ASN A 193 18.81 8.16 4.21
C ASN A 193 19.07 7.28 2.98
N VAL A 194 19.89 7.76 2.03
CA VAL A 194 20.36 6.96 0.88
C VAL A 194 21.14 5.72 1.35
N ALA A 195 22.04 5.86 2.33
CA ALA A 195 22.77 4.73 2.88
C ALA A 195 21.85 3.76 3.63
N ALA A 196 20.91 4.27 4.42
CA ALA A 196 19.96 3.47 5.19
C ALA A 196 19.04 2.65 4.27
N VAL A 197 18.46 3.26 3.23
CA VAL A 197 17.58 2.55 2.28
C VAL A 197 18.35 1.51 1.47
N ALA A 198 19.59 1.81 1.05
CA ALA A 198 20.44 0.84 0.34
C ALA A 198 20.76 -0.37 1.23
N GLY A 199 21.07 -0.14 2.51
CA GLY A 199 21.29 -1.20 3.50
C GLY A 199 20.03 -2.03 3.75
N LEU A 200 18.86 -1.39 3.88
CA LEU A 200 17.59 -2.07 4.07
C LEU A 200 17.23 -2.95 2.87
N VAL A 201 17.34 -2.42 1.65
CA VAL A 201 17.11 -3.16 0.41
C VAL A 201 18.03 -4.37 0.31
N LEU A 202 19.33 -4.19 0.58
CA LEU A 202 20.29 -5.29 0.56
C LEU A 202 19.99 -6.32 1.65
N GLY A 203 19.65 -5.89 2.86
CA GLY A 203 19.30 -6.75 3.98
C GLY A 203 18.04 -7.57 3.70
N LEU A 204 16.98 -6.96 3.17
CA LEU A 204 15.77 -7.68 2.75
C LEU A 204 16.05 -8.66 1.61
N HIS A 205 16.89 -8.28 0.65
CA HIS A 205 17.23 -9.15 -0.47
C HIS A 205 18.06 -10.37 -0.05
N THR A 206 19.01 -10.19 0.88
CA THR A 206 19.96 -11.23 1.33
C THR A 206 19.51 -12.00 2.57
N GLY A 207 18.51 -11.49 3.31
CA GLY A 207 18.13 -12.00 4.62
C GLY A 207 19.04 -11.57 5.77
N ASP A 208 19.97 -10.65 5.54
CA ASP A 208 20.85 -10.12 6.59
C ASP A 208 20.06 -9.23 7.57
N ARG A 209 19.76 -9.80 8.73
CA ARG A 209 19.01 -9.15 9.81
C ARG A 209 19.72 -7.93 10.40
N ALA A 210 21.06 -7.91 10.42
CA ALA A 210 21.82 -6.78 10.92
C ALA A 210 21.71 -5.59 9.96
N LEU A 211 21.75 -5.84 8.65
CA LEU A 211 21.51 -4.81 7.64
C LEU A 211 20.07 -4.29 7.67
N ILE A 212 19.08 -5.17 7.83
CA ILE A 212 17.68 -4.74 8.02
C ILE A 212 17.58 -3.80 9.23
N ALA A 213 18.16 -4.20 10.37
CA ALA A 213 18.07 -3.40 11.59
C ALA A 213 18.81 -2.05 11.49
N ALA A 214 19.96 -2.03 10.82
CA ALA A 214 20.69 -0.80 10.55
C ALA A 214 19.93 0.13 9.58
N GLY A 215 19.24 -0.46 8.59
CA GLY A 215 18.51 0.24 7.55
C GLY A 215 17.13 0.77 7.96
N MET A 216 16.53 0.29 9.05
CA MET A 216 15.23 0.76 9.56
C MET A 216 15.34 2.07 10.36
N ARG A 217 16.03 3.07 9.81
CA ARG A 217 16.18 4.42 10.40
C ARG A 217 15.96 5.49 9.33
N ASP A 218 15.13 6.47 9.64
CA ASP A 218 14.80 7.57 8.75
C ASP A 218 15.24 8.93 9.31
N ARG A 219 15.54 9.86 8.40
CA ARG A 219 15.74 11.28 8.72
C ARG A 219 14.96 12.23 7.82
N LEU A 220 14.14 11.71 6.89
CA LEU A 220 13.47 12.53 5.89
C LEU A 220 12.00 12.79 6.20
N HIS A 221 11.31 11.90 6.91
CA HIS A 221 9.88 12.03 7.17
C HIS A 221 9.45 11.70 8.60
N GLU A 222 10.02 10.68 9.24
CA GLU A 222 9.66 10.25 10.60
C GLU A 222 9.88 11.35 11.64
N PRO A 223 11.05 12.04 11.72
CA PRO A 223 11.27 13.05 12.76
C PRO A 223 10.28 14.23 12.67
N TYR A 224 9.81 14.53 11.46
CA TYR A 224 8.85 15.60 11.20
C TYR A 224 7.42 15.16 11.54
N ARG A 225 7.08 13.90 11.22
CA ARG A 225 5.77 13.30 11.47
C ARG A 225 5.56 12.91 12.93
N ALA A 226 6.61 12.49 13.64
CA ALA A 226 6.55 12.05 15.04
C ALA A 226 5.89 13.09 15.96
N ARG A 227 5.98 14.38 15.62
CA ARG A 227 5.29 15.47 16.33
C ARG A 227 3.76 15.34 16.36
N LEU A 228 3.18 14.65 15.38
CA LEU A 228 1.75 14.38 15.28
C LEU A 228 1.35 13.10 16.03
N PHE A 229 2.33 12.27 16.40
CA PHE A 229 2.12 10.95 17.00
C PHE A 229 2.99 10.82 18.27
N PRO A 230 2.54 11.40 19.40
CA PRO A 230 3.35 11.47 20.62
C PRO A 230 3.76 10.09 21.18
N HIS A 231 3.03 9.04 20.82
CA HIS A 231 3.33 7.67 21.24
C HIS A 231 4.27 6.91 20.28
N LEU A 232 4.53 7.43 19.08
CA LEU A 232 5.30 6.72 18.05
C LEU A 232 6.72 6.40 18.52
N GLU A 233 7.46 7.41 18.98
CA GLU A 233 8.85 7.23 19.39
C GLU A 233 8.99 6.30 20.61
N PRO A 234 8.24 6.48 21.72
CA PRO A 234 8.25 5.54 22.83
C PRO A 234 7.92 4.09 22.42
N MET A 235 6.95 3.89 21.52
CA MET A 235 6.58 2.56 21.03
C MET A 235 7.69 1.94 20.17
N CYS A 236 8.34 2.73 19.31
CA CYS A 236 9.45 2.27 18.49
C CYS A 236 10.65 1.85 19.34
N VAL A 237 10.95 2.61 20.41
CA VAL A 237 12.00 2.24 21.37
C VAL A 237 11.64 0.93 22.06
N ALA A 238 10.43 0.81 22.63
CA ALA A 238 9.99 -0.40 23.32
C ALA A 238 10.01 -1.63 22.41
N ALA A 239 9.60 -1.49 21.15
CA ALA A 239 9.64 -2.58 20.16
C ALA A 239 11.07 -3.06 19.91
N ARG A 240 12.03 -2.14 19.73
CA ARG A 240 13.44 -2.48 19.52
C ARG A 240 14.07 -3.11 20.77
N GLU A 241 13.74 -2.61 21.96
CA GLU A 241 14.17 -3.21 23.24
C GLU A 241 13.61 -4.63 23.43
N ALA A 242 12.41 -4.91 22.91
CA ALA A 242 11.80 -6.24 22.87
C ALA A 242 12.37 -7.15 21.77
N GLY A 243 13.34 -6.69 20.96
CA GLY A 243 14.02 -7.49 19.94
C GLY A 243 13.51 -7.32 18.51
N ALA A 244 12.65 -6.32 18.24
CA ALA A 244 12.26 -6.01 16.86
C ALA A 244 13.48 -5.55 16.05
N LEU A 245 13.60 -6.04 14.80
CA LEU A 245 14.66 -5.59 13.88
C LEU A 245 14.49 -4.11 13.51
N GLY A 246 13.26 -3.63 13.41
CA GLY A 246 12.95 -2.24 13.12
C GLY A 246 11.57 -1.86 13.64
N ALA A 247 11.35 -0.57 13.78
CA ALA A 247 10.07 0.04 14.13
C ALA A 247 10.06 1.46 13.55
N ALA A 248 8.94 1.85 12.96
CA ALA A 248 8.75 3.07 12.17
C ALA A 248 7.26 3.47 12.22
#